data_AF-A0A1E1VYF3-F1
#
_entry.id   AF-A0A1E1VYF3-F1
#
_cell.length_a   1.000
_cell.length_b   1.000
_cell.length_c   1.000
_cell.angle_alpha   90.00
_cell.angle_beta   90.00
_cell.angle_gamma   90.00
#
_symmetry.space_group_name_H-M   'P 1'
#
loop_
_entity.id
_entity.type
_entity.pdbx_description
1 polymer ?
#
loop_
_entity_poly.entity_id
_entity_poly.type
_entity_poly.pdbx_seq_one_letter_code
_entity_poly.pdbx_strand_id
1 'polypeptide(L)'
;LKSVERSVWNTRFSDVYALCVAHPEPLADRLYDETRNFLEEHVAGLLQRVRGSAPLENNDHNDGLLARYVSAWREYSQGVAYLNSLYSYLNLQHVKRQKVSDAEIIYGSAATVSCPEHDSRQLEVGELGLVIWERVLVRPLSA
;
A
#
# COMPACT_ATOMS: atom_id res chain seq x y z
N LEU A 1 11.75 -12.32 5.25
CA LEU A 1 12.06 -11.05 5.97
C LEU A 1 13.34 -11.15 6.79
N LYS A 2 14.30 -10.28 6.54
CA LYS A 2 15.51 -10.13 7.36
C LYS A 2 15.20 -9.22 8.55
N SER A 3 15.79 -9.50 9.70
CA SER A 3 15.64 -8.67 10.89
C SER A 3 16.30 -7.31 10.67
N VAL A 4 15.61 -6.23 11.06
CA VAL A 4 16.14 -4.87 11.06
C VAL A 4 16.55 -4.52 12.49
N GLU A 5 17.71 -3.89 12.65
CA GLU A 5 18.15 -3.45 13.97
C GLU A 5 17.17 -2.44 14.57
N ARG A 6 16.88 -2.57 15.86
CA ARG A 6 15.91 -1.71 16.56
C ARG A 6 16.30 -0.22 16.49
N SER A 7 17.59 0.09 16.56
CA SER A 7 18.10 1.47 16.45
C SER A 7 17.72 2.08 15.10
N VAL A 8 18.03 1.38 14.00
CA VAL A 8 17.66 1.77 12.64
C VAL A 8 16.15 1.91 12.50
N TRP A 9 15.38 0.92 12.96
CA TRP A 9 13.92 0.97 12.91
C TRP A 9 13.35 2.21 13.61
N ASN A 10 13.85 2.52 14.81
CA ASN A 10 13.42 3.70 15.57
C ASN A 10 13.76 5.01 14.85
N THR A 11 14.95 5.12 14.26
CA THR A 11 15.35 6.31 13.47
C THR A 11 14.44 6.53 12.27
N ARG A 12 13.95 5.47 11.61
CA ARG A 12 13.04 5.60 10.47
C ARG A 12 11.70 6.28 10.84
N PHE A 13 11.21 6.17 12.08
CA PHE A 13 10.04 6.96 12.50
C PHE A 13 10.33 8.46 12.51
N SER A 14 11.52 8.85 12.97
CA SER A 14 11.97 10.24 12.96
C SER A 14 12.12 10.76 11.53
N ASP A 15 12.61 9.92 10.60
CA ASP A 15 12.73 10.30 9.20
C ASP A 15 11.35 10.53 8.55
N VAL A 16 10.38 9.64 8.77
CA VAL A 16 8.99 9.82 8.29
C VAL A 16 8.39 11.10 8.85
N TYR A 17 8.56 11.35 10.16
CA TYR A 17 8.11 12.60 10.78
C TYR A 17 8.75 13.82 10.12
N ALA A 18 10.07 13.83 9.98
CA ALA A 18 10.82 14.94 9.41
C ALA A 18 10.40 15.26 7.97
N LEU A 19 10.08 14.25 7.16
CA LEU A 19 9.54 14.44 5.81
C LEU A 19 8.14 15.06 5.83
N CYS A 20 7.26 14.61 6.73
CA CYS A 20 5.91 15.14 6.82
C CYS A 20 5.85 16.59 7.31
N VAL A 21 6.83 17.04 8.12
CA VAL A 21 6.89 18.41 8.66
C VAL A 21 8.01 19.25 8.03
N ALA A 22 8.58 18.80 6.90
CA ALA A 22 9.69 19.47 6.23
C ALA A 22 9.33 20.91 5.83
N HIS A 23 10.37 21.77 5.76
CA HIS A 23 10.28 23.14 5.28
C HIS A 23 11.20 23.36 4.08
N PRO A 24 10.82 24.20 3.09
CA PRO A 24 9.67 25.13 3.09
C PRO A 24 8.30 24.48 2.83
N GLU A 25 8.26 23.28 2.26
CA GLU A 25 7.04 22.53 1.91
C GLU A 25 7.07 21.12 2.54
N PRO A 26 5.92 20.61 3.06
CA PRO A 26 5.82 19.24 3.55
C PRO A 26 5.90 18.22 2.41
N LEU A 27 6.65 17.13 2.61
CA LEU A 27 6.89 16.11 1.58
C LEU A 27 5.99 14.88 1.70
N ALA A 28 4.89 14.99 2.44
CA ALA A 28 4.06 13.83 2.79
C ALA A 28 3.34 13.20 1.60
N ASP A 29 2.76 14.01 0.70
CA ASP A 29 2.09 13.49 -0.50
C ASP A 29 3.09 12.78 -1.42
N ARG A 30 4.25 13.38 -1.63
CA ARG A 30 5.34 12.75 -2.38
C ARG A 30 5.81 11.44 -1.73
N LEU A 31 5.99 11.43 -0.40
CA LEU A 31 6.34 10.21 0.33
C LEU A 31 5.28 9.12 0.15
N TYR A 32 4.00 9.49 0.16
CA TYR A 32 2.89 8.58 -0.08
C TYR A 32 2.91 7.99 -1.50
N ASP A 33 3.08 8.83 -2.52
CA ASP A 33 3.11 8.41 -3.92
C ASP A 33 4.31 7.52 -4.24
N GLU A 34 5.50 7.86 -3.72
CA GLU A 34 6.69 7.00 -3.86
C GLU A 34 6.49 5.65 -3.14
N THR A 35 5.79 5.64 -2.00
CA THR A 35 5.47 4.40 -1.28
C THR A 35 4.47 3.55 -2.08
N ARG A 36 3.48 4.17 -2.73
CA ARG A 36 2.54 3.50 -3.64
C ARG A 36 3.30 2.86 -4.81
N ASN A 37 4.14 3.61 -5.51
CA ASN A 37 4.91 3.12 -6.66
C ASN A 37 5.79 1.94 -6.25
N PHE A 38 6.51 2.07 -5.13
CA PHE A 38 7.33 0.99 -4.59
C PHE A 38 6.51 -0.28 -4.32
N LEU A 39 5.33 -0.17 -3.69
CA LEU A 39 4.47 -1.32 -3.42
C LEU A 39 3.96 -1.96 -4.72
N GLU A 40 3.58 -1.16 -5.71
CA GLU A 40 3.12 -1.65 -7.02
C GLU A 40 4.21 -2.43 -7.75
N GLU A 41 5.42 -1.87 -7.83
CA GLU A 41 6.59 -2.54 -8.42
C GLU A 41 6.94 -3.83 -7.66
N HIS A 42 6.91 -3.79 -6.33
CA HIS A 42 7.21 -4.94 -5.50
C HIS A 42 6.19 -6.07 -5.74
N VAL A 43 4.89 -5.76 -5.74
CA VAL A 43 3.83 -6.75 -5.98
C VAL A 43 3.86 -7.27 -7.42
N ALA A 44 4.22 -6.46 -8.41
CA ALA A 44 4.44 -6.93 -9.78
C ALA A 44 5.59 -7.95 -9.84
N GLY A 45 6.69 -7.73 -9.10
CA GLY A 45 7.75 -8.72 -8.94
C GLY A 45 7.28 -10.00 -8.24
N LEU A 46 6.43 -9.87 -7.21
CA LEU A 46 5.80 -11.02 -6.53
C LEU A 46 4.88 -11.81 -7.46
N LEU A 47 4.14 -11.16 -8.35
CA LEU A 47 3.31 -11.82 -9.35
C LEU A 47 4.17 -12.72 -10.26
N GLN A 48 5.31 -12.22 -10.75
CA GLN A 48 6.22 -13.05 -11.56
C GLN A 48 6.75 -14.24 -10.77
N ARG A 49 7.11 -14.03 -9.49
CA ARG A 49 7.55 -15.11 -8.59
C ARG A 49 6.47 -16.15 -8.36
N VAL A 50 5.20 -15.74 -8.24
CA VAL A 50 4.07 -16.64 -8.02
C VAL A 50 3.72 -17.43 -9.28
N ARG A 51 3.68 -16.76 -10.44
CA ARG A 51 3.49 -17.41 -11.76
C ARG A 51 4.56 -18.48 -12.02
N GLY A 52 5.79 -18.23 -11.60
CA GLY A 52 6.89 -19.15 -11.86
C GLY A 52 7.21 -19.23 -13.35
N SER A 53 7.75 -20.36 -13.81
CA SER A 53 8.15 -20.57 -15.20
C SER A 53 7.11 -21.30 -16.06
N ALA A 54 6.03 -21.79 -15.45
CA ALA A 54 4.99 -22.55 -16.15
C ALA A 54 3.85 -21.62 -16.61
N PRO A 55 3.31 -21.80 -17.82
CA PRO A 55 2.09 -21.11 -18.23
C PRO A 55 0.92 -21.55 -17.34
N LEU A 56 0.12 -20.58 -16.88
CA LEU A 56 -1.06 -20.79 -16.02
C LEU A 56 -2.17 -21.63 -16.68
N GLU A 57 -2.05 -21.94 -17.98
CA GLU A 57 -2.99 -22.77 -18.74
C GLU A 57 -2.94 -24.25 -18.36
N ASN A 58 -1.83 -24.70 -17.76
CA ASN A 58 -1.75 -26.04 -17.21
C ASN A 58 -2.48 -26.06 -15.87
N ASN A 59 -3.72 -26.57 -15.89
CA ASN A 59 -4.56 -26.77 -14.71
C ASN A 59 -4.03 -27.90 -13.77
N ASP A 60 -2.72 -28.12 -13.78
CA ASP A 60 -2.03 -29.06 -12.91
C ASP A 60 -1.88 -28.42 -11.53
N HIS A 61 -2.73 -28.85 -10.60
CA HIS A 61 -2.73 -28.38 -9.22
C HIS A 61 -1.42 -28.70 -8.46
N ASN A 62 -0.49 -29.46 -9.04
CA ASN A 62 0.82 -29.78 -8.46
C ASN A 62 1.97 -28.87 -8.90
N ASP A 63 1.73 -27.84 -9.71
CA ASP A 63 2.78 -26.93 -10.20
C ASP A 63 3.40 -26.04 -9.08
N GLY A 64 2.81 -26.08 -7.88
CA GLY A 64 3.24 -25.34 -6.70
C GLY A 64 2.75 -23.90 -6.62
N LEU A 65 1.81 -23.47 -7.49
CA LEU A 65 1.25 -22.11 -7.51
C LEU A 65 0.75 -21.66 -6.15
N LEU A 66 -0.09 -22.48 -5.50
CA LEU A 66 -0.67 -22.16 -4.20
C LEU A 66 0.42 -22.00 -3.12
N ALA A 67 1.44 -22.85 -3.13
CA ALA A 67 2.55 -22.77 -2.20
C ALA A 67 3.36 -21.47 -2.40
N ARG A 68 3.65 -21.11 -3.65
CA ARG A 68 4.31 -19.84 -4.00
C ARG A 68 3.46 -18.64 -3.58
N TYR A 69 2.15 -18.66 -3.85
CA TYR A 69 1.21 -17.61 -3.45
C TYR A 69 1.17 -17.42 -1.94
N VAL A 70 0.95 -18.50 -1.16
CA VAL A 70 0.86 -18.42 0.31
C VAL A 70 2.17 -17.92 0.91
N SER A 71 3.32 -18.36 0.38
CA SER A 71 4.63 -17.88 0.81
C SER A 71 4.78 -16.38 0.54
N ALA A 72 4.46 -15.92 -0.68
CA ALA A 72 4.53 -14.51 -1.04
C ALA A 72 3.57 -13.64 -0.20
N TRP A 73 2.34 -14.10 0.02
CA TRP A 73 1.35 -13.39 0.83
C TRP A 73 1.79 -13.24 2.28
N ARG A 74 2.31 -14.30 2.90
CA ARG A 74 2.80 -14.25 4.29
C ARG A 74 3.93 -13.26 4.46
N GLU A 75 4.87 -13.23 3.50
CA GLU A 75 5.97 -12.27 3.52
C GLU A 75 5.48 -10.82 3.32
N TYR A 76 4.62 -10.61 2.32
CA TYR A 76 4.12 -9.29 1.96
C TYR A 76 3.20 -8.69 3.03
N SER A 77 2.18 -9.43 3.47
CA SER A 77 1.22 -8.96 4.49
C SER A 77 1.90 -8.57 5.81
N GLN A 78 2.90 -9.35 6.23
CA GLN A 78 3.71 -9.03 7.40
C GLN A 78 4.54 -7.76 7.20
N GLY A 79 5.16 -7.58 6.02
CA GLY A 79 5.90 -6.38 5.67
C GLY A 79 5.02 -5.14 5.64
N VAL A 80 3.84 -5.22 5.03
CA VAL A 80 2.85 -4.13 4.98
C VAL A 80 2.36 -3.77 6.38
N ALA A 81 2.15 -4.73 7.28
CA ALA A 81 1.79 -4.44 8.67
C ALA A 81 2.89 -3.65 9.41
N TYR A 82 4.16 -3.98 9.16
CA TYR A 82 5.28 -3.20 9.70
C TYR A 82 5.36 -1.80 9.09
N LEU A 83 5.22 -1.67 7.77
CA LEU A 83 5.18 -0.36 7.10
C LEU A 83 4.03 0.50 7.63
N ASN A 84 2.83 -0.07 7.83
CA ASN A 84 1.70 0.65 8.38
C ASN A 84 1.99 1.21 9.78
N SER A 85 2.75 0.47 10.59
CA SER A 85 3.20 0.92 11.91
C SER A 85 4.22 2.05 11.79
N LEU A 86 5.22 1.89 10.90
CA LEU A 86 6.26 2.88 10.66
C LEU A 86 5.70 4.21 10.14
N TYR A 87 4.69 4.13 9.27
CA TYR A 87 4.01 5.28 8.67
C TYR A 87 2.84 5.81 9.53
N SER A 88 2.73 5.41 10.80
CA SER A 88 1.64 5.81 11.70
C SER A 88 1.40 7.33 11.75
N TYR A 89 2.46 8.14 11.74
CA TYR A 89 2.33 9.60 11.69
C TYR A 89 1.70 10.08 10.37
N LEU A 90 2.19 9.60 9.23
CA LEU A 90 1.63 9.92 7.90
C LEU A 90 0.16 9.49 7.80
N ASN A 91 -0.16 8.27 8.24
CA ASN A 91 -1.51 7.73 8.27
C ASN A 91 -2.46 8.61 9.11
N LEU A 92 -2.00 9.09 10.27
CA LEU A 92 -2.82 9.92 11.15
C LEU A 92 -2.97 11.37 10.63
N GLN A 93 -1.89 11.99 10.16
CA GLN A 93 -1.87 13.42 9.86
C GLN A 93 -2.26 13.77 8.43
N HIS A 94 -1.96 12.93 7.46
CA HIS A 94 -2.25 13.20 6.05
C HIS A 94 -3.50 12.44 5.60
N VAL A 95 -3.51 11.13 5.81
CA VAL A 95 -4.61 10.27 5.34
C VAL A 95 -5.89 10.50 6.14
N LYS A 96 -5.83 10.49 7.49
CA LYS A 96 -7.04 10.66 8.30
C LYS A 96 -7.58 12.10 8.32
N ARG A 97 -6.75 13.12 8.11
CA ARG A 97 -7.21 14.53 8.08
C ARG A 97 -7.75 14.97 6.72
N GLN A 98 -7.40 14.28 5.63
CA GLN A 98 -8.06 14.42 4.33
C GLN A 98 -9.43 13.72 4.29
N LYS A 99 -9.80 12.94 5.32
CA LYS A 99 -11.17 12.45 5.49
C LYS A 99 -12.04 13.65 5.81
N VAL A 100 -12.78 14.11 4.80
CA VAL A 100 -13.83 15.15 4.81
C VAL A 100 -14.27 15.53 6.22
N SER A 101 -14.08 16.80 6.58
CA SER A 101 -14.56 17.32 7.85
C SER A 101 -16.07 17.05 7.96
N ASP A 102 -16.59 16.64 9.12
CA ASP A 102 -18.03 16.45 9.32
C ASP A 102 -18.83 17.70 8.89
N ALA A 103 -18.22 18.88 8.98
CA ALA A 103 -18.79 20.14 8.50
C ALA A 103 -18.96 20.20 6.97
N GLU A 104 -18.07 19.61 6.17
CA GLU A 104 -18.19 19.52 4.71
C GLU A 104 -19.28 18.52 4.28
N ILE A 105 -19.52 17.47 5.06
CA ILE A 105 -20.63 16.54 4.84
C ILE A 105 -21.98 17.21 5.15
N ILE A 106 -22.02 18.03 6.20
CA ILE A 106 -23.27 18.65 6.70
C ILE A 106 -23.61 19.95 5.95
N TYR A 107 -22.62 20.74 5.54
CA TYR A 107 -22.81 22.07 4.94
C TYR A 107 -22.30 22.21 3.49
N GLY A 108 -21.60 21.20 2.95
CA GLY A 108 -21.11 21.19 1.57
C GLY A 108 -22.25 20.95 0.56
N SER A 109 -22.78 22.04 0.03
CA SER A 109 -23.83 22.11 -0.99
C SER A 109 -23.73 21.05 -2.11
N ALA A 110 -24.91 20.60 -2.56
CA ALA A 110 -25.28 19.58 -3.54
C ALA A 110 -24.62 19.60 -4.95
N ALA A 111 -23.36 20.00 -5.11
CA ALA A 111 -22.68 20.15 -6.41
C ALA A 111 -21.46 19.25 -6.65
N THR A 112 -21.21 18.22 -5.82
CA THR A 112 -20.12 17.24 -6.08
C THR A 112 -20.60 15.84 -6.46
N VAL A 113 -21.89 15.67 -6.79
CA VAL A 113 -22.35 14.50 -7.55
C VAL A 113 -21.97 14.71 -9.03
N SER A 114 -20.69 14.54 -9.37
CA SER A 114 -20.22 14.22 -10.74
C SER A 114 -18.69 14.19 -10.86
N CYS A 115 -18.03 13.24 -10.21
CA CYS A 115 -16.77 12.66 -10.70
C CYS A 115 -16.74 11.17 -10.36
N PRO A 116 -17.20 10.27 -11.25
CA PRO A 116 -17.08 8.83 -11.07
C PRO A 116 -15.69 8.34 -11.55
N GLU A 117 -14.61 8.98 -11.11
CA GLU A 117 -13.24 8.60 -11.48
C GLU A 117 -12.39 8.41 -10.23
N HIS A 118 -12.46 7.18 -9.70
CA HIS A 118 -11.69 6.67 -8.57
C HIS A 118 -11.84 7.40 -7.24
N ASP A 119 -12.01 6.59 -6.20
CA ASP A 119 -11.90 6.97 -4.80
C ASP A 119 -10.57 7.73 -4.58
N SER A 120 -10.61 9.05 -4.73
CA SER A 120 -9.44 9.96 -4.70
C SER A 120 -8.89 10.13 -3.28
N ARG A 121 -9.43 9.34 -2.34
CA ARG A 121 -9.03 9.30 -0.96
C ARG A 121 -7.76 8.48 -0.83
N GLN A 122 -6.69 9.11 -0.37
CA GLN A 122 -5.51 8.36 0.07
C GLN A 122 -5.95 7.35 1.15
N LEU A 123 -5.55 6.09 0.99
CA LEU A 123 -5.78 5.02 1.96
C LEU A 123 -4.61 4.94 2.93
N GLU A 124 -4.83 4.42 4.14
CA GLU A 124 -3.71 4.15 5.05
C GLU A 124 -2.74 3.15 4.41
N VAL A 125 -1.44 3.25 4.70
CA VAL A 125 -0.41 2.42 4.03
C VAL A 125 -0.73 0.93 4.12
N GLY A 126 -1.30 0.46 5.23
CA GLY A 126 -1.75 -0.92 5.38
C GLY A 126 -2.85 -1.31 4.39
N GLU A 127 -3.88 -0.46 4.26
CA GLU A 127 -5.02 -0.67 3.36
C GLU A 127 -4.61 -0.53 1.89
N LEU A 128 -3.79 0.47 1.57
CA LEU A 128 -3.17 0.66 0.27
C LEU A 128 -2.44 -0.62 -0.18
N GLY A 129 -1.66 -1.24 0.72
CA GLY A 129 -0.97 -2.48 0.44
C GLY A 129 -1.90 -3.63 0.08
N LEU A 130 -3.08 -3.73 0.69
CA LEU A 130 -4.09 -4.75 0.38
C LEU A 130 -4.73 -4.51 -1.01
N VAL A 131 -5.08 -3.26 -1.31
CA VAL A 131 -5.67 -2.88 -2.61
C VAL A 131 -4.68 -3.16 -3.74
N ILE A 132 -3.40 -2.83 -3.56
CA ILE A 132 -2.35 -3.12 -4.54
C ILE A 132 -2.21 -4.64 -4.72
N TRP A 133 -2.20 -5.42 -3.64
CA TRP A 133 -2.14 -6.87 -3.73
C TRP A 133 -3.28 -7.47 -4.57
N GLU A 134 -4.51 -7.05 -4.28
CA GLU A 134 -5.68 -7.51 -5.02
C GLU A 134 -5.56 -7.14 -6.51
N ARG A 135 -5.30 -5.86 -6.79
CA ARG A 135 -5.31 -5.31 -8.16
C ARG A 135 -4.15 -5.84 -9.01
N VAL A 136 -2.94 -5.90 -8.46
CA VAL A 136 -1.71 -6.20 -9.20
C VAL A 136 -1.40 -7.70 -9.22
N LEU A 137 -1.83 -8.47 -8.21
CA LEU A 137 -1.49 -9.89 -8.13
C LEU A 137 -2.71 -10.80 -8.22
N VAL A 138 -3.77 -10.57 -7.44
CA VAL A 138 -4.93 -11.49 -7.43
C VAL A 138 -5.68 -11.44 -8.75
N ARG A 139 -6.08 -10.25 -9.22
CA ARG A 139 -6.84 -10.11 -10.47
C ARG A 139 -6.10 -10.70 -11.68
N PRO A 140 -4.78 -10.45 -11.88
CA PRO A 140 -4.04 -11.05 -12.99
C PRO A 140 -3.71 -12.54 -12.84
N LEU A 141 -3.95 -13.15 -11.67
CA LEU A 141 -3.89 -14.61 -11.49
C LEU A 141 -5.26 -15.27 -11.70
N SER A 142 -6.35 -14.53 -11.51
CA SER A 142 -7.71 -15.02 -11.72
C SER A 142 -8.24 -14.83 -13.15
N ALA A 143 -7.57 -13.99 -13.94
CA ALA A 143 -7.87 -13.73 -15.35
C ALA A 143 -7.21 -14.79 -16.23
#